data_AF-A0A4R8PRT0-F1
#
_entry.id   AF-A0A4R8PRT0-F1
#
_cell.length_a   1.000
_cell.length_b   1.000
_cell.length_c   1.000
_cell.angle_alpha   90.00
_cell.angle_beta   90.00
_cell.angle_gamma   90.00
#
_symmetry.space_group_name_H-M   'P 1'
#
loop_
_entity.id
_entity.type
_entity.pdbx_description
1 polymer ?
#
loop_
_entity_poly.entity_id
_entity_poly.type
_entity_poly.pdbx_seq_one_letter_code
_entity_poly.pdbx_strand_id
1 'polypeptide(L)'
;MAPLPSNYADRPVAVLGGGVLGRRIACTWASGGYNVHVREPDVKQHQPCLDYVSENINSYPASGKHRPGTVQTFQDLDSAVRNAWLVIEAVPERIDVKIDTFAELEAKAPADAILASNSSSYRSSEMIAKVSGETRTRIMNTHYYMPPNNMVVELMTDGHTSPEIFPFMTERQREVGTKPFTAKKESTGFIFNRLWAAIKRETLSILAEGVSSPEEIDALFYELTKHGKGPCLMMDEVGLDTVAFIENHYVKERNLSPANTVNFLEREYLSKGRLGHKSPRGGLYPTLPKLIALDLGLAHASDQSSSGQVLQLTSDGNLERVLVDRQRTPDGIDIDEPTGRMFWTCMGTPGAPDGAVYSATSTGEDVTSLFAPGVLNTPKQLVVEPHSRKLYFCDREGMRVYRSNLDGSGLETLVAGGGGGGGGDDPQDVRSWCVGIAVAPKLGKFYWTQKGAPKSGQGRIFCAGIDMPAGKTAETRDDVVCFLDKLPECIDLEVDEESGSIFWTDRGEIPDGNTLNKARIDSGTGLLDASQGDRFEILVRHLNEAIGVKLDCENGHVYFGDLGGSIYRCNMDGKEKRKLFSDDDRAISGIALLRA
;
A
#
# COMPACT_ATOMS: atom_id res chain seq x y z
N MET A 1 -12.22 12.99 -51.78
CA MET A 1 -11.93 11.63 -51.30
C MET A 1 -10.44 11.63 -51.05
N ALA A 2 -10.01 11.53 -49.79
CA ALA A 2 -8.57 11.58 -49.49
C ALA A 2 -7.91 10.30 -49.99
N PRO A 3 -6.80 10.37 -50.75
CA PRO A 3 -6.08 9.16 -51.11
C PRO A 3 -5.54 8.49 -49.84
N LEU A 4 -5.69 7.17 -49.73
CA LEU A 4 -5.00 6.40 -48.69
C LEU A 4 -3.48 6.53 -48.87
N PRO A 5 -2.70 6.50 -47.77
CA PRO A 5 -1.25 6.64 -47.87
C PRO A 5 -0.62 5.59 -48.79
N SER A 6 0.12 6.06 -49.80
CA SER A 6 0.90 5.19 -50.69
C SER A 6 2.26 4.85 -50.07
N ASN A 7 2.79 3.65 -50.36
CA ASN A 7 4.09 3.17 -49.85
C ASN A 7 4.26 3.32 -48.32
N TYR A 8 3.18 3.09 -47.56
CA TYR A 8 3.18 3.26 -46.10
C TYR A 8 4.22 2.39 -45.38
N ALA A 9 4.59 1.24 -45.96
CA ALA A 9 5.59 0.32 -45.39
C ALA A 9 7.02 0.91 -45.40
N ASP A 10 7.33 1.80 -46.34
CA ASP A 10 8.67 2.39 -46.51
C ASP A 10 8.79 3.79 -45.89
N ARG A 11 7.67 4.35 -45.43
CA ARG A 11 7.59 5.70 -44.86
C ARG A 11 7.53 5.62 -43.34
N PRO A 12 8.05 6.64 -42.62
CA PRO A 12 7.99 6.64 -41.17
C PRO A 12 6.59 6.95 -40.64
N VAL A 13 6.31 6.49 -39.42
CA VAL A 13 5.26 7.03 -38.54
C VAL A 13 5.87 8.19 -37.77
N ALA A 14 5.24 9.36 -37.77
CA ALA A 14 5.64 10.48 -36.94
C ALA A 14 4.82 10.53 -35.65
N VAL A 15 5.47 10.70 -34.49
CA VAL A 15 4.82 10.92 -33.20
C VAL A 15 5.22 12.30 -32.68
N LEU A 16 4.26 13.16 -32.38
CA LEU A 16 4.52 14.51 -31.90
C LEU A 16 4.44 14.54 -30.37
N GLY A 17 5.60 14.58 -29.72
CA GLY A 17 5.79 14.50 -28.28
C GLY A 17 6.58 13.25 -27.90
N GLY A 18 7.69 13.43 -27.18
CA GLY A 18 8.55 12.37 -26.63
C GLY A 18 8.27 12.03 -25.17
N GLY A 19 7.22 12.60 -24.58
CA GLY A 19 6.78 12.35 -23.21
C GLY A 19 6.23 10.93 -22.99
N VAL A 20 5.57 10.72 -21.84
CA VAL A 20 5.15 9.39 -21.34
C VAL A 20 4.37 8.56 -22.38
N LEU A 21 3.31 9.11 -22.98
CA LEU A 21 2.53 8.41 -24.00
C LEU A 21 3.23 8.37 -25.36
N GLY A 22 3.89 9.46 -25.76
CA GLY A 22 4.53 9.58 -27.06
C GLY A 22 5.63 8.54 -27.30
N ARG A 23 6.58 8.40 -26.37
CA ARG A 23 7.64 7.37 -26.46
C ARG A 23 7.09 5.95 -26.49
N ARG A 24 5.93 5.72 -25.87
CA ARG A 24 5.25 4.43 -25.92
C ARG A 24 4.58 4.18 -27.26
N ILE A 25 3.88 5.17 -27.81
CA ILE A 25 3.31 5.06 -29.16
C ILE A 25 4.43 4.77 -30.16
N ALA A 26 5.57 5.46 -30.02
CA ALA A 26 6.75 5.18 -30.83
C ALA A 26 7.27 3.74 -30.66
N CYS A 27 7.37 3.25 -29.42
CA CYS A 27 7.74 1.86 -29.13
C CYS A 27 6.78 0.85 -29.80
N THR A 28 5.47 1.08 -29.72
CA THR A 28 4.44 0.23 -30.35
C THR A 28 4.64 0.12 -31.87
N TRP A 29 4.81 1.24 -32.56
CA TRP A 29 5.00 1.21 -34.02
C TRP A 29 6.36 0.60 -34.41
N ALA A 30 7.42 0.94 -33.67
CA ALA A 30 8.75 0.41 -33.90
C ALA A 30 8.81 -1.12 -33.66
N SER A 31 8.15 -1.65 -32.64
CA SER A 31 8.11 -3.09 -32.38
C SER A 31 7.43 -3.85 -33.51
N GLY A 32 6.45 -3.24 -34.19
CA GLY A 32 5.82 -3.78 -35.39
C GLY A 32 6.65 -3.66 -36.68
N GLY A 33 7.87 -3.14 -36.62
CA GLY A 33 8.78 -3.05 -37.77
C GLY A 33 8.75 -1.71 -38.53
N TYR A 34 7.95 -0.74 -38.08
CA TYR A 34 7.89 0.58 -38.71
C TYR A 34 9.04 1.48 -38.27
N ASN A 35 9.58 2.28 -39.20
CA ASN A 35 10.45 3.39 -38.82
C ASN A 35 9.60 4.49 -38.17
N VAL A 36 10.10 5.08 -37.08
CA VAL A 36 9.38 6.08 -36.30
C VAL A 36 10.22 7.34 -36.13
N HIS A 37 9.61 8.48 -36.43
CA HIS A 37 10.14 9.80 -36.13
C HIS A 37 9.41 10.38 -34.91
N VAL A 38 10.14 10.76 -33.87
CA VAL A 38 9.56 11.42 -32.69
C VAL A 38 9.96 12.88 -32.72
N ARG A 39 8.98 13.78 -32.80
CA ARG A 39 9.21 15.21 -32.66
C ARG A 39 9.13 15.60 -31.19
N GLU A 40 10.20 16.11 -30.63
CA GLU A 40 10.29 16.56 -29.24
C GLU A 40 11.09 17.87 -29.17
N PRO A 41 10.45 19.03 -28.88
CA PRO A 41 11.14 20.32 -28.81
C PRO A 41 12.22 20.41 -27.75
N ASP A 42 12.04 19.73 -26.61
CA ASP A 42 13.06 19.69 -25.55
C ASP A 42 14.08 18.60 -25.85
N VAL A 43 15.25 19.00 -26.36
CA VAL A 43 16.35 18.09 -26.71
C VAL A 43 16.77 17.21 -25.53
N LYS A 44 16.57 17.66 -24.29
CA LYS A 44 16.87 16.84 -23.09
C LYS A 44 16.01 15.58 -23.00
N GLN A 45 14.84 15.56 -23.63
CA GLN A 45 13.93 14.42 -23.66
C GLN A 45 14.21 13.44 -24.80
N HIS A 46 15.14 13.75 -25.71
CA HIS A 46 15.48 12.87 -26.84
C HIS A 46 16.06 11.53 -26.37
N GLN A 47 17.14 11.58 -25.58
CA GLN A 47 17.80 10.37 -25.09
C GLN A 47 16.87 9.53 -24.18
N PRO A 48 16.15 10.10 -23.20
CA PRO A 48 15.16 9.33 -22.43
C PRO A 48 14.06 8.66 -23.27
N CYS A 49 13.66 9.26 -24.39
CA CYS A 49 12.72 8.64 -25.32
C CYS A 49 13.35 7.45 -26.04
N LEU A 50 14.58 7.59 -26.54
CA LEU A 50 15.32 6.53 -27.24
C LEU A 50 15.65 5.36 -26.30
N ASP A 51 16.11 5.65 -25.08
CA ASP A 51 16.43 4.66 -24.05
C ASP A 51 15.20 3.83 -23.72
N TYR A 52 14.06 4.48 -23.43
CA TYR A 52 12.79 3.79 -23.17
C TYR A 52 12.42 2.83 -24.30
N VAL A 53 12.51 3.25 -25.55
CA VAL A 53 12.21 2.36 -26.68
C VAL A 53 13.20 1.19 -26.69
N SER A 54 14.50 1.46 -26.61
CA SER A 54 15.54 0.41 -26.68
C SER A 54 15.39 -0.68 -25.61
N GLU A 55 15.01 -0.27 -24.39
CA GLU A 55 14.82 -1.16 -23.24
C GLU A 55 13.53 -1.99 -23.35
N ASN A 56 12.49 -1.43 -23.97
CA ASN A 56 11.14 -2.01 -23.92
C ASN A 56 10.66 -2.62 -25.24
N ILE A 57 11.31 -2.38 -26.38
CA ILE A 57 10.80 -2.77 -27.71
C ILE A 57 10.49 -4.27 -27.84
N ASN A 58 11.26 -5.11 -27.13
CA ASN A 58 11.07 -6.57 -27.15
C ASN A 58 9.91 -7.06 -26.27
N SER A 59 9.40 -6.23 -25.36
CA SER A 59 8.26 -6.59 -24.49
C SER A 59 6.90 -6.24 -25.13
N TYR A 60 6.89 -5.48 -26.22
CA TYR A 60 5.66 -5.09 -26.91
C TYR A 60 5.20 -6.21 -27.85
N PRO A 61 3.92 -6.60 -27.82
CA PRO A 61 3.41 -7.65 -28.70
C PRO A 61 3.36 -7.10 -30.12
N ALA A 62 4.19 -7.61 -31.03
CA ALA A 62 4.12 -7.34 -32.46
C ALA A 62 3.51 -8.55 -33.17
N SER A 63 2.60 -8.34 -34.14
CA SER A 63 2.03 -9.45 -34.90
C SER A 63 2.95 -9.81 -36.06
N GLY A 64 4.05 -10.51 -35.79
CA GLY A 64 4.93 -11.04 -36.83
C GLY A 64 6.40 -11.08 -36.44
N LYS A 65 7.18 -11.91 -37.15
CA LYS A 65 8.64 -12.05 -36.98
C LYS A 65 9.43 -10.89 -37.62
N HIS A 66 8.90 -9.67 -37.60
CA HIS A 66 9.60 -8.52 -38.17
C HIS A 66 10.69 -8.06 -37.21
N ARG A 67 11.86 -7.70 -37.76
CA ARG A 67 12.87 -6.99 -36.97
C ARG A 67 12.29 -5.64 -36.56
N PRO A 68 12.49 -5.20 -35.31
CA PRO A 68 12.02 -3.89 -34.92
C PRO A 68 12.55 -2.79 -35.84
N GLY A 69 11.72 -1.80 -36.13
CA GLY A 69 12.09 -0.64 -36.93
C GLY A 69 12.98 0.33 -36.17
N THR A 70 13.42 1.39 -36.85
CA THR A 70 14.28 2.41 -36.23
C THR A 70 13.46 3.52 -35.58
N VAL A 71 13.97 4.11 -34.49
CA VAL A 71 13.39 5.31 -33.88
C VAL A 71 14.41 6.44 -33.94
N GLN A 72 13.99 7.60 -34.43
CA GLN A 72 14.80 8.81 -34.54
C GLN A 72 14.06 9.99 -33.91
N THR A 73 14.78 10.87 -33.21
CA THR A 73 14.21 12.07 -32.59
C THR A 73 14.55 13.32 -33.42
N PHE A 74 13.61 14.26 -33.46
CA PHE A 74 13.73 15.52 -34.18
C PHE A 74 13.26 16.67 -33.30
N GLN A 75 13.95 17.80 -33.36
CA GLN A 75 13.51 19.01 -32.65
C GLN A 75 12.44 19.77 -33.45
N ASP A 76 12.65 19.89 -34.76
CA ASP A 76 11.77 20.61 -35.67
C ASP A 76 10.65 19.73 -36.22
N LEU A 77 9.49 20.35 -36.46
CA LEU A 77 8.31 19.64 -36.96
C LEU A 77 8.49 19.15 -38.39
N ASP A 78 9.07 19.97 -39.27
CA ASP A 78 9.21 19.68 -40.69
C ASP A 78 10.02 18.40 -40.92
N SER A 79 11.17 18.26 -40.26
CA SER A 79 12.02 17.08 -40.40
C SER A 79 11.36 15.80 -39.91
N ALA A 80 10.52 15.89 -38.88
CA ALA A 80 9.79 14.75 -38.38
C ALA A 80 8.71 14.27 -39.36
N VAL A 81 7.98 15.18 -40.00
CA VAL A 81 6.73 14.86 -40.72
C VAL A 81 6.83 14.83 -42.24
N ARG A 82 7.83 15.46 -42.87
CA ARG A 82 7.89 15.68 -44.33
C ARG A 82 7.78 14.42 -45.21
N ASN A 83 8.08 13.24 -44.67
CA ASN A 83 7.96 11.96 -45.37
C ASN A 83 7.01 10.96 -44.65
N ALA A 84 6.35 11.36 -43.57
CA ALA A 84 5.53 10.47 -42.78
C ALA A 84 4.24 10.06 -43.51
N TRP A 85 3.80 8.81 -43.35
CA TRP A 85 2.48 8.35 -43.85
C TRP A 85 1.39 8.46 -42.79
N LEU A 86 1.78 8.46 -41.51
CA LEU A 86 0.92 8.66 -40.36
C LEU A 86 1.60 9.61 -39.40
N VAL A 87 0.86 10.60 -38.90
CA VAL A 87 1.29 11.49 -37.83
C VAL A 87 0.36 11.30 -36.65
N ILE A 88 0.89 11.01 -35.46
CA ILE A 88 0.12 10.89 -34.22
C ILE A 88 0.52 12.04 -33.28
N GLU A 89 -0.40 12.97 -33.08
CA GLU A 89 -0.28 14.06 -32.13
C GLU A 89 -0.43 13.55 -30.69
N ALA A 90 0.59 13.78 -29.87
CA ALA A 90 0.64 13.49 -28.43
C ALA A 90 1.32 14.63 -27.66
N VAL A 91 1.05 15.88 -28.07
CA VAL A 91 1.54 17.11 -27.45
C VAL A 91 0.73 17.43 -26.18
N PRO A 92 1.14 18.41 -25.34
CA PRO A 92 0.41 18.75 -24.11
C PRO A 92 -1.09 18.97 -24.33
N GLU A 93 -1.89 18.56 -23.33
CA GLU A 93 -3.36 18.55 -23.40
C GLU A 93 -3.97 19.96 -23.28
N ARG A 94 -3.69 20.80 -24.28
CA ARG A 94 -4.12 22.19 -24.41
C ARG A 94 -4.70 22.44 -25.79
N ILE A 95 -5.97 22.87 -25.86
CA ILE A 95 -6.71 22.96 -27.12
C ILE A 95 -6.09 23.94 -28.12
N ASP A 96 -5.56 25.07 -27.66
CA ASP A 96 -4.87 26.08 -28.49
C ASP A 96 -3.63 25.49 -29.18
N VAL A 97 -2.81 24.77 -28.42
CA VAL A 97 -1.60 24.11 -28.92
C VAL A 97 -1.95 23.04 -29.97
N LYS A 98 -3.01 22.27 -29.74
CA LYS A 98 -3.47 21.23 -30.68
C LYS A 98 -4.01 21.85 -31.97
N ILE A 99 -4.82 22.91 -31.88
CA ILE A 99 -5.33 23.64 -33.06
C ILE A 99 -4.17 24.15 -33.93
N ASP A 100 -3.18 24.78 -33.31
CA ASP A 100 -2.00 25.28 -34.02
C ASP A 100 -1.16 24.13 -34.62
N THR A 101 -1.04 23.02 -33.90
CA THR A 101 -0.33 21.82 -34.39
C THR A 101 -0.98 21.26 -35.67
N PHE A 102 -2.31 21.10 -35.71
CA PHE A 102 -2.99 20.60 -36.90
C PHE A 102 -2.90 21.56 -38.10
N ALA A 103 -2.89 22.88 -37.85
CA ALA A 103 -2.64 23.87 -38.90
C ALA A 103 -1.22 23.74 -39.49
N GLU A 104 -0.21 23.52 -38.65
CA GLU A 104 1.16 23.29 -39.13
C GLU A 104 1.29 21.96 -39.88
N LEU A 105 0.57 20.92 -39.45
CA LEU A 105 0.57 19.61 -40.12
C LEU A 105 -0.05 19.67 -41.51
N GLU A 106 -1.09 20.48 -41.73
CA GLU A 106 -1.63 20.72 -43.06
C GLU A 106 -0.56 21.26 -44.02
N ALA A 107 0.29 22.18 -43.54
CA ALA A 107 1.32 22.81 -44.36
C ALA A 107 2.56 21.93 -44.61
N LYS A 108 2.91 21.02 -43.69
CA LYS A 108 4.21 20.32 -43.68
C LYS A 108 4.12 18.81 -43.92
N ALA A 109 3.03 18.16 -43.54
CA ALA A 109 2.88 16.71 -43.74
C ALA A 109 2.45 16.41 -45.19
N PRO A 110 2.85 15.26 -45.76
CA PRO A 110 2.38 14.83 -47.07
C PRO A 110 0.85 14.86 -47.20
N ALA A 111 0.35 15.19 -48.38
CA ALA A 111 -1.09 15.34 -48.64
C ALA A 111 -1.87 14.03 -48.44
N ASP A 112 -1.23 12.87 -48.58
CA ASP A 112 -1.80 11.54 -48.35
C ASP A 112 -1.57 11.01 -46.92
N ALA A 113 -0.89 11.76 -46.04
CA ALA A 113 -0.61 11.31 -44.68
C ALA A 113 -1.87 11.35 -43.80
N ILE A 114 -2.12 10.32 -43.01
CA ILE A 114 -3.19 10.35 -42.00
C ILE A 114 -2.71 11.17 -40.80
N LEU A 115 -3.55 12.09 -40.32
CA LEU A 115 -3.26 12.94 -39.18
C LEU A 115 -4.15 12.55 -37.99
N ALA A 116 -3.55 11.93 -36.99
CA ALA A 116 -4.24 11.40 -35.82
C ALA A 116 -3.93 12.21 -34.55
N SER A 117 -4.87 12.27 -33.61
CA SER A 117 -4.63 12.77 -32.25
C SER A 117 -4.86 11.68 -31.19
N ASN A 118 -3.92 11.55 -30.25
CA ASN A 118 -4.04 10.70 -29.06
C ASN A 118 -4.78 11.39 -27.89
N SER A 119 -5.38 12.57 -28.09
CA SER A 119 -6.12 13.26 -27.04
C SER A 119 -7.23 12.38 -26.46
N SER A 120 -7.25 12.28 -25.13
CA SER A 120 -8.29 11.58 -24.37
C SER A 120 -9.47 12.50 -24.04
N SER A 121 -9.26 13.82 -24.07
CA SER A 121 -10.23 14.83 -23.61
C SER A 121 -10.92 15.58 -24.73
N TYR A 122 -10.24 15.83 -25.85
CA TYR A 122 -10.78 16.62 -26.95
C TYR A 122 -11.10 15.77 -28.17
N ARG A 123 -12.27 16.01 -28.76
CA ARG A 123 -12.59 15.43 -30.07
C ARG A 123 -11.75 16.11 -31.14
N SER A 124 -11.34 15.36 -32.16
CA SER A 124 -10.56 15.90 -33.27
C SER A 124 -11.28 17.02 -34.01
N SER A 125 -12.62 17.04 -34.04
CA SER A 125 -13.40 18.17 -34.58
C SER A 125 -13.13 19.52 -33.89
N GLU A 126 -12.67 19.49 -32.63
CA GLU A 126 -12.34 20.68 -31.85
C GLU A 126 -10.93 21.21 -32.20
N MET A 127 -10.08 20.39 -32.83
CA MET A 127 -8.70 20.72 -33.17
C MET A 127 -8.53 21.24 -34.61
N ILE A 128 -9.56 21.14 -35.44
CA ILE A 128 -9.49 21.37 -36.90
C ILE A 128 -10.03 22.73 -37.34
N ALA A 129 -10.08 23.69 -36.42
CA ALA A 129 -10.60 25.04 -36.70
C ALA A 129 -9.79 25.80 -37.77
N LYS A 130 -8.49 25.51 -37.89
CA LYS A 130 -7.54 26.20 -38.78
C LYS A 130 -7.10 25.39 -40.01
N VAL A 131 -7.69 24.22 -40.25
CA VAL A 131 -7.37 23.38 -41.43
C VAL A 131 -8.47 23.43 -42.48
N SER A 132 -8.08 23.27 -43.74
CA SER A 132 -9.01 23.23 -44.88
C SER A 132 -9.94 22.02 -44.84
N GLY A 133 -11.09 22.12 -45.52
CA GLY A 133 -12.06 21.02 -45.59
C GLY A 133 -11.50 19.75 -46.23
N GLU A 134 -10.55 19.87 -47.16
CA GLU A 134 -9.86 18.71 -47.76
C GLU A 134 -9.04 17.97 -46.71
N THR A 135 -8.23 18.68 -45.93
CA THR A 135 -7.40 18.07 -44.87
C THR A 135 -8.21 17.42 -43.76
N ARG A 136 -9.40 17.95 -43.42
CA ARG A 136 -10.30 17.29 -42.43
C ARG A 136 -10.63 15.85 -42.80
N THR A 137 -10.71 15.54 -44.10
CA THR A 137 -11.07 14.19 -44.55
C THR A 137 -10.01 13.12 -44.26
N ARG A 138 -8.81 13.51 -43.80
CA ARG A 138 -7.71 12.62 -43.37
C ARG A 138 -7.33 12.78 -41.89
N ILE A 139 -8.18 13.43 -41.09
CA ILE A 139 -7.99 13.62 -39.64
C ILE A 139 -8.87 12.65 -38.82
N MET A 140 -8.33 12.12 -37.72
CA MET A 140 -9.07 11.26 -36.79
C MET A 140 -8.50 11.32 -35.35
N ASN A 141 -9.23 10.80 -34.36
CA ASN A 141 -8.61 10.44 -33.08
C ASN A 141 -8.10 8.98 -33.12
N THR A 142 -7.01 8.73 -32.40
CA THR A 142 -6.38 7.41 -32.21
C THR A 142 -5.87 7.32 -30.77
N HIS A 143 -6.76 6.95 -29.85
CA HIS A 143 -6.49 6.99 -28.41
C HIS A 143 -5.88 5.68 -27.90
N TYR A 144 -4.66 5.76 -27.38
CA TYR A 144 -3.93 4.67 -26.72
C TYR A 144 -4.08 4.74 -25.18
N TYR A 145 -4.16 3.58 -24.53
CA TYR A 145 -4.43 3.46 -23.09
C TYR A 145 -3.23 3.02 -22.27
N MET A 146 -2.94 3.65 -21.12
CA MET A 146 -1.95 3.14 -20.15
C MET A 146 -2.49 1.90 -19.38
N PRO A 147 -1.63 1.05 -18.79
CA PRO A 147 -0.15 0.99 -18.85
C PRO A 147 0.38 0.34 -20.15
N PRO A 148 1.72 0.18 -20.34
CA PRO A 148 2.32 -0.32 -21.59
C PRO A 148 1.72 -1.60 -22.18
N ASN A 149 1.36 -2.55 -21.32
CA ASN A 149 0.73 -3.82 -21.69
C ASN A 149 -0.73 -3.70 -22.18
N ASN A 150 -1.38 -2.55 -22.00
CA ASN A 150 -2.72 -2.31 -22.50
C ASN A 150 -2.68 -1.96 -24.00
N MET A 151 -2.87 -2.96 -24.86
CA MET A 151 -2.79 -2.80 -26.31
C MET A 151 -4.07 -2.30 -26.96
N VAL A 152 -5.07 -1.83 -26.20
CA VAL A 152 -6.30 -1.26 -26.76
C VAL A 152 -6.00 0.09 -27.43
N VAL A 153 -6.58 0.30 -28.62
CA VAL A 153 -6.60 1.60 -29.30
C VAL A 153 -8.00 1.93 -29.79
N GLU A 154 -8.48 3.14 -29.54
CA GLU A 154 -9.78 3.61 -30.05
C GLU A 154 -9.61 4.56 -31.23
N LEU A 155 -10.28 4.24 -32.34
CA LEU A 155 -10.35 5.02 -33.56
C LEU A 155 -11.68 5.78 -33.57
N MET A 156 -11.65 7.08 -33.77
CA MET A 156 -12.89 7.89 -33.83
C MET A 156 -12.80 8.95 -34.92
N THR A 157 -13.92 9.13 -35.62
CA THR A 157 -14.06 10.17 -36.66
C THR A 157 -14.13 11.56 -36.06
N ASP A 158 -13.70 12.57 -36.82
CA ASP A 158 -13.95 14.00 -36.57
C ASP A 158 -15.28 14.49 -37.18
N GLY A 159 -16.10 13.59 -37.74
CA GLY A 159 -17.31 13.88 -38.51
C GLY A 159 -17.10 14.09 -40.01
N HIS A 160 -15.85 14.26 -40.44
CA HIS A 160 -15.42 14.46 -41.84
C HIS A 160 -14.45 13.37 -42.33
N THR A 161 -13.84 12.58 -41.43
CA THR A 161 -12.90 11.51 -41.73
C THR A 161 -13.43 10.59 -42.83
N SER A 162 -12.60 10.35 -43.85
CA SER A 162 -12.97 9.48 -44.96
C SER A 162 -13.18 8.04 -44.45
N PRO A 163 -14.32 7.38 -44.75
CA PRO A 163 -14.65 6.05 -44.22
C PRO A 163 -13.61 4.97 -44.48
N GLU A 164 -12.89 5.06 -45.60
CA GLU A 164 -11.81 4.14 -46.02
C GLU A 164 -10.59 4.15 -45.09
N ILE A 165 -10.38 5.22 -44.31
CA ILE A 165 -9.28 5.33 -43.35
C ILE A 165 -9.47 4.34 -42.19
N PHE A 166 -10.70 4.06 -41.77
CA PHE A 166 -10.97 3.16 -40.64
C PHE A 166 -10.51 1.72 -40.87
N PRO A 167 -10.90 1.02 -41.96
CA PRO A 167 -10.39 -0.32 -42.22
C PRO A 167 -8.88 -0.32 -42.44
N PHE A 168 -8.34 0.70 -43.13
CA PHE A 168 -6.89 0.84 -43.33
C PHE A 168 -6.14 0.95 -42.00
N MET A 169 -6.52 1.89 -41.13
CA MET A 169 -5.90 2.07 -39.82
C MET A 169 -6.13 0.87 -38.91
N THR A 170 -7.30 0.23 -38.97
CA THR A 170 -7.58 -1.01 -38.21
C THR A 170 -6.59 -2.11 -38.56
N GLU A 171 -6.25 -2.27 -39.84
CA GLU A 171 -5.28 -3.27 -40.29
C GLU A 171 -3.87 -2.92 -39.82
N ARG A 172 -3.41 -1.68 -40.05
CA ARG A 172 -2.08 -1.21 -39.62
C ARG A 172 -1.88 -1.27 -38.11
N GLN A 173 -2.92 -0.96 -37.34
CA GLN A 173 -2.92 -1.07 -35.88
C GLN A 173 -2.76 -2.53 -35.41
N ARG A 174 -3.38 -3.49 -36.11
CA ARG A 174 -3.22 -4.92 -35.80
C ARG A 174 -1.80 -5.41 -36.07
N GLU A 175 -1.13 -4.91 -37.12
CA GLU A 175 0.26 -5.27 -37.45
C GLU A 175 1.23 -4.97 -36.30
N VAL A 176 0.99 -3.86 -35.60
CA VAL A 176 1.75 -3.44 -34.41
C VAL A 176 1.22 -4.06 -33.11
N GLY A 177 0.37 -5.10 -33.22
CA GLY A 177 -0.21 -5.88 -32.14
C GLY A 177 -1.21 -5.16 -31.23
N THR A 178 -1.67 -3.98 -31.65
CA THR A 178 -2.77 -3.31 -30.94
C THR A 178 -4.12 -3.95 -31.27
N LYS A 179 -5.11 -3.67 -30.42
CA LYS A 179 -6.48 -4.13 -30.52
C LYS A 179 -7.38 -2.92 -30.82
N PRO A 180 -7.63 -2.61 -32.11
CA PRO A 180 -8.40 -1.44 -32.51
C PRO A 180 -9.90 -1.62 -32.32
N PHE A 181 -10.54 -0.59 -31.76
CA PHE A 181 -12.00 -0.45 -31.64
C PHE A 181 -12.45 0.87 -32.26
N THR A 182 -13.60 0.88 -32.95
CA THR A 182 -14.03 2.07 -33.72
C THR A 182 -15.28 2.71 -33.14
N ALA A 183 -15.16 3.97 -32.71
CA ALA A 183 -16.28 4.84 -32.43
C ALA A 183 -16.78 5.43 -33.77
N LYS A 184 -17.93 4.95 -34.25
CA LYS A 184 -18.51 5.32 -35.55
C LYS A 184 -18.96 6.78 -35.65
N LYS A 185 -19.03 7.46 -34.51
CA LYS A 185 -19.40 8.87 -34.36
C LYS A 185 -18.53 9.48 -33.27
N GLU A 186 -18.48 10.80 -33.28
CA GLU A 186 -17.88 11.55 -32.18
C GLU A 186 -18.56 11.22 -30.85
N SER A 187 -17.73 10.98 -29.84
CA SER A 187 -18.18 10.63 -28.49
C SER A 187 -17.17 11.13 -27.46
N THR A 188 -17.64 11.96 -26.54
CA THR A 188 -16.85 12.36 -25.37
C THR A 188 -16.57 11.14 -24.50
N GLY A 189 -15.29 10.84 -24.29
CA GLY A 189 -14.84 9.59 -23.67
C GLY A 189 -14.92 8.36 -24.57
N PHE A 190 -14.96 8.54 -25.89
CA PHE A 190 -14.89 7.45 -26.87
C PHE A 190 -15.95 6.36 -26.61
N ILE A 191 -15.55 5.08 -26.58
CA ILE A 191 -16.41 3.94 -26.24
C ILE A 191 -16.20 3.58 -24.78
N PHE A 192 -14.98 3.24 -24.38
CA PHE A 192 -14.73 2.67 -23.05
C PHE A 192 -14.90 3.69 -21.93
N ASN A 193 -14.28 4.87 -22.01
CA ASN A 193 -14.42 5.89 -20.95
C ASN A 193 -15.87 6.36 -20.81
N ARG A 194 -16.66 6.34 -21.90
CA ARG A 194 -18.10 6.61 -21.86
C ARG A 194 -18.90 5.51 -21.13
N LEU A 195 -18.59 4.24 -21.38
CA LEU A 195 -19.19 3.12 -20.64
C LEU A 195 -18.80 3.19 -19.17
N TRP A 196 -17.52 3.41 -18.89
CA TRP A 196 -16.99 3.57 -17.54
C TRP A 196 -17.66 4.72 -16.79
N ALA A 197 -17.87 5.88 -17.43
CA ALA A 197 -18.59 7.00 -16.83
C ALA A 197 -20.04 6.67 -16.46
N ALA A 198 -20.68 5.70 -17.13
CA ALA A 198 -22.01 5.23 -16.73
C ALA A 198 -21.95 4.32 -15.51
N ILE A 199 -21.05 3.31 -15.53
CA ILE A 199 -20.83 2.39 -14.41
C ILE A 199 -20.46 3.16 -13.15
N LYS A 200 -19.43 4.01 -13.24
CA LYS A 200 -18.92 4.85 -12.17
C LYS A 200 -20.01 5.74 -11.56
N ARG A 201 -20.80 6.43 -12.39
CA ARG A 201 -21.89 7.29 -11.90
C ARG A 201 -22.93 6.48 -11.13
N GLU A 202 -23.32 5.31 -11.63
CA GLU A 202 -24.32 4.49 -10.96
C GLU A 202 -23.78 3.87 -9.66
N THR A 203 -22.52 3.44 -9.65
CA THR A 203 -21.84 2.99 -8.43
C THR A 203 -21.84 4.07 -7.36
N LEU A 204 -21.51 5.31 -7.72
CA LEU A 204 -21.56 6.43 -6.78
C LEU A 204 -22.98 6.70 -6.28
N SER A 205 -24.00 6.58 -7.13
CA SER A 205 -25.40 6.71 -6.71
C SER A 205 -25.82 5.65 -5.69
N ILE A 206 -25.49 4.38 -5.93
CA ILE A 206 -25.77 3.27 -5.00
C ILE A 206 -25.14 3.54 -3.62
N LEU A 207 -23.89 4.02 -3.62
CA LEU A 207 -23.17 4.39 -2.40
C LEU A 207 -23.81 5.61 -1.72
N ALA A 208 -24.14 6.67 -2.47
CA ALA A 208 -24.72 7.89 -1.95
C ALA A 208 -26.12 7.69 -1.34
N GLU A 209 -26.87 6.73 -1.87
CA GLU A 209 -28.20 6.33 -1.39
C GLU A 209 -28.13 5.32 -0.23
N GLY A 210 -26.93 4.87 0.16
CA GLY A 210 -26.70 3.93 1.26
C GLY A 210 -27.22 2.52 0.98
N VAL A 211 -27.38 2.14 -0.29
CA VAL A 211 -27.93 0.83 -0.67
C VAL A 211 -26.95 -0.30 -0.38
N SER A 212 -25.64 -0.05 -0.48
CA SER A 212 -24.60 -1.05 -0.26
C SER A 212 -23.24 -0.40 0.08
N SER A 213 -22.23 -1.21 0.38
CA SER A 213 -20.85 -0.78 0.65
C SER A 213 -19.93 -1.02 -0.56
N PRO A 214 -18.74 -0.38 -0.62
CA PRO A 214 -17.75 -0.63 -1.67
C PRO A 214 -17.40 -2.11 -1.83
N GLU A 215 -17.20 -2.82 -0.72
CA GLU A 215 -16.82 -4.25 -0.67
C GLU A 215 -17.87 -5.13 -1.34
N GLU A 216 -19.15 -4.94 -0.98
CA GLU A 216 -20.27 -5.71 -1.53
C GLU A 216 -20.49 -5.40 -3.01
N ILE A 217 -20.40 -4.13 -3.42
CA ILE A 217 -20.54 -3.73 -4.83
C ILE A 217 -19.46 -4.39 -5.67
N ASP A 218 -18.20 -4.32 -5.24
CA ASP A 218 -17.08 -4.86 -6.01
C ASP A 218 -17.08 -6.39 -6.01
N ALA A 219 -17.42 -7.03 -4.89
CA ALA A 219 -17.57 -8.48 -4.82
C ALA A 219 -18.69 -8.97 -5.75
N LEU A 220 -19.87 -8.33 -5.71
CA LEU A 220 -20.98 -8.66 -6.60
C LEU A 220 -20.61 -8.42 -8.07
N PHE A 221 -19.96 -7.30 -8.38
CA PHE A 221 -19.52 -6.97 -9.74
C PHE A 221 -18.53 -8.02 -10.26
N TYR A 222 -17.56 -8.42 -9.44
CA TYR A 222 -16.60 -9.46 -9.79
C TYR A 222 -17.29 -10.83 -9.98
N GLU A 223 -18.19 -11.22 -9.08
CA GLU A 223 -18.90 -12.50 -9.17
C GLU A 223 -19.75 -12.61 -10.44
N LEU A 224 -20.32 -11.50 -10.92
CA LEU A 224 -21.15 -11.49 -12.12
C LEU A 224 -20.35 -11.35 -13.42
N THR A 225 -19.25 -10.60 -13.40
CA THR A 225 -18.42 -10.35 -14.61
C THR A 225 -17.31 -11.37 -14.78
N LYS A 226 -16.89 -12.03 -13.69
CA LYS A 226 -15.76 -12.96 -13.57
C LYS A 226 -14.42 -12.41 -14.08
N HIS A 227 -14.32 -11.09 -14.25
CA HIS A 227 -13.17 -10.44 -14.87
C HIS A 227 -12.99 -9.01 -14.37
N GLY A 228 -11.73 -8.61 -14.22
CA GLY A 228 -11.38 -7.22 -13.90
C GLY A 228 -11.53 -6.88 -12.42
N LYS A 229 -11.24 -5.61 -12.11
CA LYS A 229 -11.41 -5.04 -10.78
C LYS A 229 -12.81 -4.48 -10.63
N GLY A 230 -13.33 -4.46 -9.41
CA GLY A 230 -14.60 -3.82 -9.12
C GLY A 230 -14.53 -2.31 -9.29
N PRO A 231 -15.67 -1.65 -9.53
CA PRO A 231 -15.71 -0.23 -9.84
C PRO A 231 -15.19 0.66 -8.70
N CYS A 232 -15.35 0.27 -7.44
CA CYS A 232 -14.87 1.05 -6.30
C CYS A 232 -13.34 1.04 -6.21
N LEU A 233 -12.71 -0.15 -6.31
CA LEU A 233 -11.26 -0.29 -6.38
C LEU A 233 -10.67 0.49 -7.57
N MET A 234 -11.33 0.43 -8.74
CA MET A 234 -10.89 1.19 -9.91
C MET A 234 -10.93 2.71 -9.67
N MET A 235 -11.95 3.22 -8.96
CA MET A 235 -12.02 4.64 -8.59
C MET A 235 -10.92 5.04 -7.61
N ASP A 236 -10.61 4.20 -6.62
CA ASP A 236 -9.54 4.45 -5.66
C ASP A 236 -8.15 4.42 -6.30
N GLU A 237 -7.93 3.56 -7.31
CA GLU A 237 -6.70 3.54 -8.10
C GLU A 237 -6.49 4.81 -8.93
N VAL A 238 -7.57 5.33 -9.53
CA VAL A 238 -7.53 6.60 -10.28
C VAL A 238 -7.38 7.81 -9.35
N GLY A 239 -7.94 7.70 -8.15
CA GLY A 239 -8.03 8.75 -7.15
C GLY A 239 -9.35 9.52 -7.23
N LEU A 240 -10.00 9.68 -6.08
CA LEU A 240 -11.38 10.17 -5.99
C LEU A 240 -11.53 11.65 -6.40
N ASP A 241 -10.50 12.46 -6.24
CA ASP A 241 -10.42 13.83 -6.74
C ASP A 241 -10.39 13.89 -8.27
N THR A 242 -9.59 13.04 -8.91
CA THR A 242 -9.57 12.88 -10.37
C THR A 242 -10.93 12.41 -10.87
N VAL A 243 -11.53 11.43 -10.17
CA VAL A 243 -12.88 10.94 -10.46
C VAL A 243 -13.91 12.05 -10.39
N ALA A 244 -13.90 12.86 -9.32
CA ALA A 244 -14.81 13.99 -9.14
C ALA A 244 -14.62 15.07 -10.22
N PHE A 245 -13.37 15.38 -10.59
CA PHE A 245 -13.06 16.33 -11.66
C PHE A 245 -13.65 15.87 -13.01
N ILE A 246 -13.43 14.61 -13.39
CA ILE A 246 -13.96 14.04 -14.63
C ILE A 246 -15.49 13.99 -14.59
N GLU A 247 -16.08 13.58 -13.46
CA GLU A 247 -17.53 13.48 -13.35
C GLU A 247 -18.20 14.86 -13.42
N ASN A 248 -17.60 15.90 -12.85
CA ASN A 248 -18.09 17.27 -12.96
C ASN A 248 -18.14 17.76 -14.41
N HIS A 249 -17.20 17.33 -15.25
CA HIS A 249 -17.27 17.61 -16.69
C HIS A 249 -18.50 16.95 -17.33
N TYR A 250 -18.74 15.66 -17.07
CA TYR A 250 -19.91 14.96 -17.60
C TYR A 250 -21.24 15.50 -17.09
N VAL A 251 -21.31 15.91 -15.81
CA VAL A 251 -22.48 16.57 -15.23
C VAL A 251 -22.84 17.81 -16.02
N LYS A 252 -21.87 18.68 -16.33
CA LYS A 252 -22.08 19.90 -17.10
C LYS A 252 -22.44 19.61 -18.56
N GLU A 253 -21.67 18.74 -19.22
CA GLU A 253 -21.87 18.43 -20.64
C GLU A 253 -23.23 17.79 -20.91
N ARG A 254 -23.72 16.94 -20.00
CA ARG A 254 -24.95 16.17 -20.17
C ARG A 254 -26.13 16.68 -19.35
N ASN A 255 -25.96 17.81 -18.66
CA ASN A 255 -26.97 18.40 -17.78
C ASN A 255 -27.52 17.39 -16.75
N LEU A 256 -26.63 16.65 -16.09
CA LEU A 256 -26.96 15.68 -15.04
C LEU A 256 -26.95 16.34 -13.66
N SER A 257 -27.55 15.68 -12.66
CA SER A 257 -27.44 16.12 -11.26
C SER A 257 -26.08 15.72 -10.66
N PRO A 258 -25.38 16.63 -9.97
CA PRO A 258 -24.13 16.32 -9.26
C PRO A 258 -24.35 15.73 -7.85
N ALA A 259 -25.60 15.67 -7.37
CA ALA A 259 -25.92 15.41 -5.96
C ALA A 259 -25.35 14.07 -5.44
N ASN A 260 -25.58 12.99 -6.20
CA ASN A 260 -25.18 11.63 -5.81
C ASN A 260 -23.80 11.23 -6.35
N THR A 261 -23.06 12.16 -6.97
CA THR A 261 -21.74 11.89 -7.53
C THR A 261 -20.70 12.86 -6.98
N VAL A 262 -20.52 14.01 -7.62
CA VAL A 262 -19.50 15.00 -7.29
C VAL A 262 -19.70 15.53 -5.87
N ASN A 263 -20.93 15.91 -5.51
CA ASN A 263 -21.23 16.46 -4.19
C ASN A 263 -21.11 15.41 -3.08
N PHE A 264 -21.45 14.15 -3.39
CA PHE A 264 -21.27 13.02 -2.49
C PHE A 264 -19.79 12.77 -2.23
N LEU A 265 -18.96 12.65 -3.27
CA LEU A 265 -17.51 12.48 -3.15
C LEU A 265 -16.87 13.64 -2.36
N GLU A 266 -17.26 14.87 -2.66
CA GLU A 266 -16.76 16.06 -1.97
C GLU A 266 -17.02 15.98 -0.46
N ARG A 267 -18.27 15.74 -0.09
CA ARG A 267 -18.72 15.70 1.31
C ARG A 267 -18.17 14.52 2.08
N GLU A 268 -18.15 13.32 1.48
CA GLU A 268 -17.84 12.10 2.22
C GLU A 268 -16.37 11.71 2.21
N TYR A 269 -15.61 12.13 1.20
CA TYR A 269 -14.23 11.66 0.98
C TYR A 269 -13.23 12.80 0.82
N LEU A 270 -13.39 13.67 -0.19
CA LEU A 270 -12.37 14.66 -0.56
C LEU A 270 -12.14 15.68 0.56
N SER A 271 -13.20 16.22 1.16
CA SER A 271 -13.10 17.15 2.29
C SER A 271 -12.46 16.54 3.55
N LYS A 272 -12.42 15.21 3.64
CA LYS A 272 -11.77 14.45 4.73
C LYS A 272 -10.35 14.00 4.37
N GLY A 273 -9.87 14.32 3.17
CA GLY A 273 -8.57 13.91 2.66
C GLY A 273 -8.50 12.45 2.19
N ARG A 274 -9.64 11.78 1.98
CA ARG A 274 -9.70 10.42 1.45
C ARG A 274 -9.74 10.48 -0.08
N LEU A 275 -8.61 10.21 -0.73
CA LEU A 275 -8.43 10.41 -2.17
C LEU A 275 -8.19 9.10 -2.94
N GLY A 276 -8.39 7.94 -2.33
CA GLY A 276 -8.04 6.64 -2.91
C GLY A 276 -6.63 6.21 -2.52
N HIS A 277 -6.01 5.32 -3.31
CA HIS A 277 -4.72 4.69 -3.00
C HIS A 277 -3.54 5.69 -2.86
N LYS A 278 -3.68 6.88 -3.43
CA LYS A 278 -2.68 7.94 -3.32
C LYS A 278 -2.75 8.73 -2.00
N SER A 279 -3.77 8.48 -1.17
CA SER A 279 -3.91 9.09 0.14
C SER A 279 -3.63 8.07 1.23
N PRO A 280 -2.85 8.42 2.28
CA PRO A 280 -2.68 7.55 3.44
C PRO A 280 -4.01 7.28 4.17
N ARG A 281 -5.02 8.17 4.00
CA ARG A 281 -6.37 8.00 4.56
C ARG A 281 -7.31 7.14 3.69
N GLY A 282 -6.80 6.56 2.62
CA GLY A 282 -7.55 5.71 1.69
C GLY A 282 -8.55 6.47 0.84
N GLY A 283 -9.59 5.77 0.38
CA GLY A 283 -10.67 6.28 -0.47
C GLY A 283 -11.98 5.62 -0.10
N LEU A 284 -12.64 5.00 -1.07
CA LEU A 284 -13.78 4.12 -0.84
C LEU A 284 -13.39 2.96 0.08
N TYR A 285 -12.18 2.41 -0.11
CA TYR A 285 -11.57 1.45 0.81
C TYR A 285 -10.65 2.13 1.83
N PRO A 286 -10.50 1.56 3.04
CA PRO A 286 -9.47 1.99 3.98
C PRO A 286 -8.08 1.62 3.47
N THR A 287 -7.08 2.41 3.86
CA THR A 287 -5.68 2.01 3.68
C THR A 287 -5.30 1.09 4.84
N LEU A 288 -5.09 -0.18 4.52
CA LEU A 288 -4.56 -1.14 5.49
C LEU A 288 -3.03 -1.06 5.52
N PRO A 289 -2.41 -1.14 6.72
CA PRO A 289 -0.96 -1.08 6.85
C PRO A 289 -0.30 -2.33 6.25
N LYS A 290 0.95 -2.18 5.81
CA LYS A 290 1.84 -3.34 5.63
C LYS A 290 2.21 -3.89 7.02
N LEU A 291 2.59 -5.15 7.08
CA LEU A 291 3.01 -5.78 8.33
C LEU A 291 4.50 -5.99 8.33
N ILE A 292 5.16 -5.60 9.42
CA ILE A 292 6.50 -6.06 9.74
C ILE A 292 6.36 -7.15 10.80
N ALA A 293 6.92 -8.32 10.53
CA ALA A 293 6.84 -9.47 11.42
C ALA A 293 8.22 -10.05 11.71
N LEU A 294 8.38 -10.62 12.89
CA LEU A 294 9.60 -11.31 13.28
C LEU A 294 9.44 -12.82 13.16
N ASP A 295 10.39 -13.44 12.47
CA ASP A 295 10.59 -14.89 12.51
C ASP A 295 11.73 -15.20 13.47
N LEU A 296 11.47 -16.01 14.49
CA LEU A 296 12.48 -16.38 15.49
C LEU A 296 13.60 -17.22 14.88
N GLY A 297 13.33 -17.93 13.77
CA GLY A 297 14.23 -18.91 13.17
C GLY A 297 14.20 -20.29 13.84
N LEU A 298 13.27 -20.54 14.78
CA LEU A 298 13.19 -21.82 15.51
C LEU A 298 12.85 -23.02 14.61
N ALA A 299 12.19 -22.79 13.48
CA ALA A 299 11.86 -23.82 12.50
C ALA A 299 13.08 -24.25 11.65
N HIS A 300 14.19 -23.49 11.67
CA HIS A 300 15.40 -23.86 10.95
C HIS A 300 16.19 -24.96 11.67
N ALA A 301 16.13 -26.19 11.15
CA ALA A 301 16.70 -27.39 11.78
C ALA A 301 18.21 -27.32 12.07
N SER A 302 18.99 -26.59 11.28
CA SER A 302 20.46 -26.55 11.39
C SER A 302 21.01 -25.40 12.23
N ASP A 303 20.24 -24.32 12.41
CA ASP A 303 20.65 -23.13 13.16
C ASP A 303 19.43 -22.36 13.68
N GLN A 304 18.93 -22.79 14.83
CA GLN A 304 17.79 -22.16 15.49
C GLN A 304 18.17 -20.88 16.24
N SER A 305 19.47 -20.56 16.34
CA SER A 305 19.99 -19.51 17.23
C SER A 305 20.33 -18.23 16.51
N SER A 306 20.62 -18.29 15.21
CA SER A 306 20.95 -17.13 14.38
C SER A 306 20.19 -17.05 13.06
N SER A 307 19.22 -17.91 12.78
CA SER A 307 18.46 -17.84 11.52
C SER A 307 17.23 -16.93 11.57
N GLY A 308 17.05 -16.12 12.62
CA GLY A 308 15.91 -15.23 12.74
C GLY A 308 15.90 -14.14 11.66
N GLN A 309 14.72 -13.61 11.37
CA GLN A 309 14.52 -12.63 10.29
C GLN A 309 13.51 -11.55 10.67
N VAL A 310 13.69 -10.37 10.08
CA VAL A 310 12.65 -9.33 10.02
C VAL A 310 12.02 -9.37 8.64
N LEU A 311 10.70 -9.56 8.59
CA LEU A 311 9.92 -9.78 7.38
C LEU A 311 9.04 -8.57 7.09
N GLN A 312 8.83 -8.27 5.81
CA GLN A 312 7.81 -7.34 5.35
C GLN A 312 6.75 -8.11 4.56
N LEU A 313 5.50 -7.95 4.98
CA LEU A 313 4.32 -8.53 4.35
C LEU A 313 3.43 -7.42 3.77
N THR A 314 2.69 -7.73 2.71
CA THR A 314 1.60 -6.87 2.23
C THR A 314 0.47 -6.80 3.26
N SER A 315 -0.45 -5.86 3.11
CA SER A 315 -1.66 -5.73 3.95
C SER A 315 -2.53 -6.98 3.98
N ASP A 316 -2.45 -7.80 2.91
CA ASP A 316 -3.17 -9.07 2.76
C ASP A 316 -2.33 -10.28 3.23
N GLY A 317 -1.14 -10.07 3.76
CA GLY A 317 -0.29 -11.10 4.36
C GLY A 317 0.64 -11.84 3.39
N ASN A 318 0.83 -11.36 2.15
CA ASN A 318 1.82 -11.97 1.25
C ASN A 318 3.24 -11.51 1.63
N LEU A 319 4.20 -12.43 1.68
CA LEU A 319 5.60 -12.10 1.91
C LEU A 319 6.17 -11.31 0.73
N GLU A 320 6.54 -10.05 0.99
CA GLU A 320 7.10 -9.15 -0.02
C GLU A 320 8.62 -9.24 -0.05
N ARG A 321 9.27 -9.22 1.13
CA ARG A 321 10.73 -9.33 1.28
C ARG A 321 11.17 -9.64 2.71
N VAL A 322 12.39 -10.17 2.84
CA VAL A 322 13.16 -10.19 4.09
C VAL A 322 13.93 -8.88 4.20
N LEU A 323 13.71 -8.11 5.26
CA LEU A 323 14.37 -6.83 5.50
C LEU A 323 15.75 -7.00 6.13
N VAL A 324 15.84 -7.85 7.15
CA VAL A 324 17.07 -8.11 7.88
C VAL A 324 17.14 -9.61 8.17
N ASP A 325 18.28 -10.22 7.86
CA ASP A 325 18.53 -11.65 8.07
C ASP A 325 19.47 -11.90 9.25
N ARG A 326 19.63 -13.17 9.61
CA ARG A 326 20.62 -13.67 10.57
C ARG A 326 20.51 -13.07 11.98
N GLN A 327 19.28 -12.88 12.43
CA GLN A 327 18.97 -12.33 13.75
C GLN A 327 19.04 -13.42 14.81
N ARG A 328 19.56 -13.06 16.00
CA ARG A 328 19.62 -13.98 17.14
C ARG A 328 18.28 -13.99 17.88
N THR A 329 17.39 -14.87 17.43
CA THR A 329 16.08 -15.13 18.04
C THR A 329 15.29 -13.83 18.34
N PRO A 330 14.91 -13.07 17.29
CA PRO A 330 14.16 -11.84 17.44
C PRO A 330 12.76 -12.08 18.03
N ASP A 331 12.25 -11.15 18.84
CA ASP A 331 11.00 -11.36 19.60
C ASP A 331 10.02 -10.18 19.54
N GLY A 332 10.37 -9.01 20.09
CA GLY A 332 9.54 -7.81 20.08
C GLY A 332 9.94 -6.84 18.97
N ILE A 333 8.97 -6.17 18.32
CA ILE A 333 9.22 -5.13 17.31
C ILE A 333 8.19 -4.00 17.39
N ASP A 334 8.64 -2.78 17.13
CA ASP A 334 7.76 -1.62 16.94
C ASP A 334 8.41 -0.56 16.04
N ILE A 335 7.64 0.41 15.58
CA ILE A 335 8.07 1.43 14.61
C ILE A 335 7.78 2.83 15.13
N ASP A 336 8.78 3.71 15.08
CA ASP A 336 8.59 5.16 15.29
C ASP A 336 7.91 5.75 14.05
N GLU A 337 6.57 5.78 14.02
CA GLU A 337 5.78 6.23 12.86
C GLU A 337 6.28 7.55 12.22
N PRO A 338 6.65 8.61 12.99
CA PRO A 338 7.14 9.85 12.41
C PRO A 338 8.42 9.73 11.57
N THR A 339 9.29 8.76 11.88
CA THR A 339 10.57 8.56 11.17
C THR A 339 10.58 7.30 10.31
N GLY A 340 9.64 6.38 10.53
CA GLY A 340 9.64 5.05 9.94
C GLY A 340 10.79 4.16 10.42
N ARG A 341 11.51 4.54 11.49
CA ARG A 341 12.60 3.71 12.04
C ARG A 341 12.00 2.58 12.87
N MET A 342 12.40 1.36 12.55
CA MET A 342 11.99 0.15 13.25
C MET A 342 12.97 -0.20 14.36
N PHE A 343 12.46 -0.77 15.45
CA PHE A 343 13.21 -1.23 16.60
C PHE A 343 12.79 -2.65 16.93
N TRP A 344 13.74 -3.56 17.19
CA TRP A 344 13.41 -4.92 17.61
C TRP A 344 14.37 -5.48 18.64
N THR A 345 13.88 -6.40 19.47
CA THR A 345 14.69 -7.15 20.43
C THR A 345 15.19 -8.45 19.82
N CYS A 346 16.38 -8.86 20.25
CA CYS A 346 16.96 -10.17 20.00
C CYS A 346 17.30 -10.81 21.34
N MET A 347 16.72 -11.98 21.61
CA MET A 347 16.83 -12.64 22.92
C MET A 347 18.24 -13.09 23.26
N GLY A 348 19.08 -13.37 22.25
CA GLY A 348 20.37 -14.00 22.49
C GLY A 348 20.20 -15.41 23.05
N THR A 349 21.06 -15.79 23.98
CA THR A 349 20.96 -17.07 24.70
C THR A 349 20.22 -16.84 26.02
N PRO A 350 19.02 -17.43 26.22
CA PRO A 350 18.24 -17.26 27.44
C PRO A 350 19.07 -17.40 28.73
N GLY A 351 19.07 -16.36 29.56
CA GLY A 351 19.80 -16.30 30.83
C GLY A 351 21.23 -15.78 30.72
N ALA A 352 21.81 -15.68 29.52
CA ALA A 352 23.11 -15.07 29.28
C ALA A 352 22.95 -13.56 29.01
N PRO A 353 23.92 -12.72 29.42
CA PRO A 353 23.90 -11.29 29.16
C PRO A 353 24.36 -10.96 27.73
N ASP A 354 23.69 -11.52 26.72
CA ASP A 354 24.05 -11.35 25.31
C ASP A 354 22.87 -11.01 24.38
N GLY A 355 21.73 -10.66 24.96
CA GLY A 355 20.60 -10.08 24.26
C GLY A 355 20.88 -8.66 23.78
N ALA A 356 20.10 -8.22 22.79
CA ALA A 356 20.30 -6.94 22.14
C ALA A 356 18.98 -6.28 21.74
N VAL A 357 19.04 -4.96 21.56
CA VAL A 357 18.00 -4.19 20.86
C VAL A 357 18.63 -3.55 19.64
N TYR A 358 18.02 -3.74 18.49
CA TYR A 358 18.46 -3.22 17.21
C TYR A 358 17.50 -2.17 16.68
N SER A 359 18.01 -1.34 15.77
CA SER A 359 17.20 -0.40 14.99
C SER A 359 17.67 -0.38 13.53
N ALA A 360 16.75 -0.06 12.62
CA ALA A 360 17.02 0.09 11.19
C ALA A 360 15.96 1.00 10.55
N THR A 361 16.22 1.46 9.33
CA THR A 361 15.19 2.09 8.51
C THR A 361 14.07 1.11 8.16
N SER A 362 12.91 1.60 7.72
CA SER A 362 11.80 0.76 7.21
C SER A 362 12.17 -0.07 5.98
N THR A 363 13.30 0.21 5.34
CA THR A 363 13.87 -0.57 4.23
C THR A 363 14.82 -1.68 4.68
N GLY A 364 15.12 -1.79 5.98
CA GLY A 364 16.07 -2.77 6.53
C GLY A 364 17.53 -2.31 6.46
N GLU A 365 17.78 -1.04 6.15
CA GLU A 365 19.13 -0.47 6.05
C GLU A 365 19.54 0.18 7.39
N ASP A 366 20.83 0.50 7.54
CA ASP A 366 21.36 1.18 8.73
C ASP A 366 21.12 0.44 10.06
N VAL A 367 21.30 -0.89 10.04
CA VAL A 367 21.13 -1.75 11.21
C VAL A 367 22.15 -1.40 12.30
N THR A 368 21.67 -0.97 13.46
CA THR A 368 22.49 -0.52 14.60
C THR A 368 22.01 -1.15 15.90
N SER A 369 22.93 -1.65 16.74
CA SER A 369 22.61 -2.08 18.11
C SER A 369 22.60 -0.88 19.05
N LEU A 370 21.55 -0.73 19.86
CA LEU A 370 21.38 0.44 20.74
C LEU A 370 22.22 0.38 22.02
N PHE A 371 22.60 -0.82 22.46
CA PHE A 371 23.28 -1.02 23.74
C PHE A 371 24.54 -1.86 23.55
N ALA A 372 25.53 -1.64 24.41
CA ALA A 372 26.75 -2.44 24.40
C ALA A 372 26.44 -3.92 24.78
N PRO A 373 27.20 -4.90 24.23
CA PRO A 373 27.10 -6.29 24.66
C PRO A 373 27.30 -6.43 26.18
N GLY A 374 26.55 -7.32 26.83
CA GLY A 374 26.60 -7.50 28.28
C GLY A 374 25.59 -6.67 29.08
N VAL A 375 24.94 -5.67 28.45
CA VAL A 375 23.99 -4.77 29.15
C VAL A 375 22.64 -5.44 29.40
N LEU A 376 22.15 -6.22 28.43
CA LEU A 376 20.83 -6.86 28.46
C LEU A 376 20.97 -8.37 28.56
N ASN A 377 19.98 -9.03 29.19
CA ASN A 377 19.92 -10.48 29.26
C ASN A 377 19.06 -11.04 28.12
N THR A 378 17.74 -11.14 28.32
CA THR A 378 16.80 -11.68 27.33
C THR A 378 15.71 -10.62 27.04
N PRO A 379 16.00 -9.59 26.24
CA PRO A 379 15.02 -8.57 25.91
C PRO A 379 13.84 -9.18 25.13
N LYS A 380 12.63 -8.72 25.44
CA LYS A 380 11.33 -9.27 24.98
C LYS A 380 10.50 -8.22 24.26
N GLN A 381 9.18 -8.19 24.42
CA GLN A 381 8.35 -7.20 23.75
C GLN A 381 8.90 -5.79 24.00
N LEU A 382 8.86 -4.96 22.96
CA LEU A 382 9.19 -3.55 23.05
C LEU A 382 8.05 -2.71 22.49
N VAL A 383 7.99 -1.45 22.89
CA VAL A 383 7.04 -0.45 22.37
C VAL A 383 7.73 0.90 22.26
N VAL A 384 7.45 1.62 21.18
CA VAL A 384 7.86 3.02 20.99
C VAL A 384 6.72 3.91 21.45
N GLU A 385 6.99 4.80 22.41
CA GLU A 385 6.02 5.83 22.78
C GLU A 385 6.28 7.10 21.93
N PRO A 386 5.38 7.44 21.01
CA PRO A 386 5.65 8.41 19.94
C PRO A 386 5.80 9.86 20.43
N HIS A 387 5.13 10.26 21.52
CA HIS A 387 5.16 11.66 21.97
C HIS A 387 6.43 12.02 22.73
N SER A 388 6.84 11.17 23.67
CA SER A 388 8.09 11.32 24.43
C SER A 388 9.31 10.80 23.68
N ARG A 389 9.11 10.07 22.57
CA ARG A 389 10.15 9.42 21.77
C ARG A 389 11.04 8.54 22.64
N LYS A 390 10.39 7.66 23.40
CA LYS A 390 11.04 6.72 24.31
C LYS A 390 10.76 5.29 23.87
N LEU A 391 11.75 4.43 24.05
CA LEU A 391 11.64 3.00 23.84
C LEU A 391 11.46 2.33 25.20
N TYR A 392 10.44 1.50 25.35
CA TYR A 392 10.19 0.67 26.53
C TYR A 392 10.29 -0.79 26.13
N PHE A 393 10.89 -1.62 26.98
CA PHE A 393 11.01 -3.06 26.72
C PHE A 393 11.19 -3.85 28.00
N CYS A 394 10.75 -5.10 27.98
CA CYS A 394 10.97 -6.05 29.07
C CYS A 394 12.25 -6.85 28.85
N ASP A 395 12.85 -7.31 29.95
CA ASP A 395 13.95 -8.28 29.96
C ASP A 395 13.57 -9.44 30.86
N ARG A 396 13.44 -10.63 30.25
CA ARG A 396 12.79 -11.81 30.83
C ARG A 396 13.59 -12.38 31.99
N GLU A 397 14.75 -12.96 31.71
CA GLU A 397 15.67 -13.48 32.74
C GLU A 397 16.40 -12.34 33.48
N GLY A 398 16.46 -11.14 32.89
CA GLY A 398 16.89 -9.95 33.60
C GLY A 398 15.88 -9.45 34.65
N MET A 399 14.63 -9.93 34.62
CA MET A 399 13.53 -9.58 35.52
C MET A 399 13.32 -8.06 35.66
N ARG A 400 13.39 -7.36 34.53
CA ARG A 400 13.39 -5.90 34.47
C ARG A 400 12.45 -5.37 33.40
N VAL A 401 11.98 -4.15 33.64
CA VAL A 401 11.37 -3.28 32.63
C VAL A 401 12.28 -2.08 32.44
N TYR A 402 12.63 -1.78 31.19
CA TYR A 402 13.52 -0.68 30.84
C TYR A 402 12.81 0.42 30.06
N ARG A 403 13.37 1.63 30.14
CA ARG A 403 13.08 2.77 29.26
C ARG A 403 14.37 3.39 28.77
N SER A 404 14.41 3.86 27.53
CA SER A 404 15.55 4.59 26.96
C SER A 404 15.10 5.62 25.91
N ASN A 405 16.00 6.50 25.50
CA ASN A 405 15.83 7.27 24.26
C ASN A 405 15.93 6.33 23.04
N LEU A 406 15.36 6.73 21.90
CA LEU A 406 15.42 5.93 20.66
C LEU A 406 16.84 5.68 20.13
N ASP A 407 17.83 6.46 20.56
CA ASP A 407 19.25 6.27 20.23
C ASP A 407 20.00 5.35 21.22
N GLY A 408 19.30 4.75 22.18
CA GLY A 408 19.88 3.90 23.23
C GLY A 408 20.46 4.66 24.42
N SER A 409 20.50 6.00 24.38
CA SER A 409 20.97 6.79 25.52
C SER A 409 19.92 6.85 26.64
N GLY A 410 20.38 7.14 27.87
CA GLY A 410 19.50 7.31 29.02
C GLY A 410 18.72 6.05 29.40
N LEU A 411 19.34 4.87 29.27
CA LEU A 411 18.76 3.61 29.72
C LEU A 411 18.48 3.67 31.23
N GLU A 412 17.22 3.44 31.59
CA GLU A 412 16.68 3.50 32.94
C GLU A 412 15.92 2.20 33.23
N THR A 413 16.16 1.63 34.41
CA THR A 413 15.34 0.52 34.92
C THR A 413 14.12 1.09 35.62
N LEU A 414 12.92 0.73 35.15
CA LEU A 414 11.64 1.17 35.73
C LEU A 414 11.11 0.21 36.79
N VAL A 415 11.40 -1.08 36.63
CA VAL A 415 11.02 -2.17 37.54
C VAL A 415 12.21 -3.13 37.63
N ALA A 416 12.53 -3.55 38.85
CA ALA A 416 13.54 -4.57 39.12
C ALA A 416 12.98 -5.64 40.05
N GLY A 417 13.43 -6.89 39.91
CA GLY A 417 13.14 -7.97 40.87
C GLY A 417 11.68 -8.43 40.89
N GLY A 418 11.05 -8.63 39.73
CA GLY A 418 9.71 -9.20 39.68
C GLY A 418 8.59 -8.30 40.24
N GLY A 419 8.84 -7.02 40.53
CA GLY A 419 7.80 -5.99 40.73
C GLY A 419 6.73 -6.36 41.77
N GLY A 420 7.10 -6.44 43.06
CA GLY A 420 6.16 -6.45 44.20
C GLY A 420 5.24 -7.67 44.35
N GLY A 421 5.29 -8.65 43.44
CA GLY A 421 4.33 -9.76 43.34
C GLY A 421 4.68 -11.05 44.08
N GLY A 422 5.60 -11.05 45.06
CA GLY A 422 5.93 -12.26 45.85
C GLY A 422 6.69 -13.36 45.10
N GLY A 423 7.24 -13.06 43.91
CA GLY A 423 8.35 -13.83 43.34
C GLY A 423 9.63 -13.37 44.02
N GLY A 424 10.47 -14.31 44.47
CA GLY A 424 11.77 -13.94 45.05
C GLY A 424 12.73 -13.43 43.99
N ASP A 425 13.94 -13.03 44.39
CA ASP A 425 15.07 -12.73 43.49
C ASP A 425 15.64 -13.98 42.80
N ASP A 426 14.89 -15.08 42.76
CA ASP A 426 15.29 -16.32 42.09
C ASP A 426 15.10 -16.17 40.58
N PRO A 427 16.19 -16.14 39.79
CA PRO A 427 16.10 -16.01 38.34
C PRO A 427 15.39 -17.20 37.68
N GLN A 428 15.19 -18.32 38.39
CA GLN A 428 14.44 -19.48 37.89
C GLN A 428 12.93 -19.39 38.16
N ASP A 429 12.48 -18.43 38.99
CA ASP A 429 11.06 -18.20 39.21
C ASP A 429 10.46 -17.48 38.01
N VAL A 430 9.85 -18.25 37.11
CA VAL A 430 9.18 -17.75 35.91
C VAL A 430 8.15 -16.67 36.23
N ARG A 431 7.60 -16.64 37.44
CA ARG A 431 6.61 -15.63 37.89
C ARG A 431 7.21 -14.23 38.02
N SER A 432 8.53 -14.11 38.03
CA SER A 432 9.27 -12.84 38.05
C SER A 432 9.70 -12.37 36.66
N TRP A 433 9.52 -13.20 35.62
CA TRP A 433 9.99 -12.91 34.27
C TRP A 433 9.05 -11.95 33.54
N CYS A 434 9.55 -10.74 33.26
CA CYS A 434 8.84 -9.72 32.50
C CYS A 434 8.88 -10.03 30.99
N VAL A 435 7.75 -9.97 30.29
CA VAL A 435 7.69 -10.35 28.86
C VAL A 435 7.09 -9.24 28.00
N GLY A 436 5.81 -8.99 28.15
CA GLY A 436 5.08 -8.00 27.37
C GLY A 436 5.14 -6.62 28.01
N ILE A 437 4.97 -5.57 27.20
CA ILE A 437 4.97 -4.17 27.64
C ILE A 437 3.99 -3.35 26.79
N ALA A 438 3.23 -2.46 27.44
CA ALA A 438 2.46 -1.41 26.80
C ALA A 438 2.54 -0.11 27.62
N VAL A 439 2.42 1.04 26.97
CA VAL A 439 2.50 2.36 27.62
C VAL A 439 1.24 3.16 27.28
N ALA A 440 0.65 3.78 28.29
CA ALA A 440 -0.55 4.60 28.19
C ALA A 440 -0.30 6.00 28.80
N PRO A 441 0.28 6.93 28.02
CA PRO A 441 0.61 8.28 28.48
C PRO A 441 -0.59 9.10 28.97
N LYS A 442 -1.76 8.99 28.36
CA LYS A 442 -2.99 9.70 28.79
C LYS A 442 -3.45 9.24 30.17
N LEU A 443 -3.16 7.98 30.52
CA LEU A 443 -3.42 7.42 31.84
C LEU A 443 -2.25 7.63 32.82
N GLY A 444 -1.08 8.07 32.34
CA GLY A 444 0.15 8.16 33.12
C GLY A 444 0.66 6.78 33.57
N LYS A 445 0.34 5.71 32.85
CA LYS A 445 0.64 4.31 33.23
C LYS A 445 1.46 3.58 32.19
N PHE A 446 2.22 2.59 32.63
CA PHE A 446 2.69 1.49 31.79
C PHE A 446 2.26 0.17 32.39
N TYR A 447 2.14 -0.84 31.53
CA TYR A 447 1.64 -2.17 31.85
C TYR A 447 2.64 -3.21 31.37
N TRP A 448 2.89 -4.26 32.14
CA TRP A 448 3.74 -5.37 31.71
C TRP A 448 3.17 -6.71 32.15
N THR A 449 3.48 -7.76 31.40
CA THR A 449 3.16 -9.12 31.80
C THR A 449 4.31 -9.74 32.60
N GLN A 450 3.93 -10.58 33.55
CA GLN A 450 4.78 -11.59 34.15
C GLN A 450 4.17 -12.96 33.90
N LYS A 451 4.96 -13.85 33.32
CA LYS A 451 4.45 -15.15 32.93
C LYS A 451 4.12 -16.03 34.14
N GLY A 452 3.26 -17.01 33.93
CA GLY A 452 3.18 -18.20 34.78
C GLY A 452 3.99 -19.34 34.16
N ALA A 453 4.15 -20.45 34.88
CA ALA A 453 4.44 -21.70 34.18
C ALA A 453 3.26 -22.03 33.23
N PRO A 454 3.48 -22.71 32.10
CA PRO A 454 2.39 -23.09 31.21
C PRO A 454 1.28 -23.79 32.00
N LYS A 455 0.02 -23.38 31.79
CA LYS A 455 -1.19 -23.97 32.43
C LYS A 455 -1.31 -23.73 33.94
N SER A 456 -0.49 -22.86 34.53
CA SER A 456 -0.43 -22.70 36.00
C SER A 456 -1.50 -21.79 36.59
N GLY A 457 -2.10 -20.89 35.80
CA GLY A 457 -2.94 -19.82 36.33
C GLY A 457 -2.14 -18.87 37.23
N GLN A 458 -0.84 -18.71 36.98
CA GLN A 458 0.05 -17.85 37.77
C GLN A 458 0.53 -16.62 36.98
N GLY A 459 0.15 -16.51 35.70
CA GLY A 459 0.39 -15.34 34.88
C GLY A 459 -0.35 -14.12 35.42
N ARG A 460 0.28 -12.96 35.28
CA ARG A 460 -0.18 -11.69 35.83
C ARG A 460 0.17 -10.53 34.91
N ILE A 461 -0.70 -9.53 34.89
CA ILE A 461 -0.43 -8.22 34.30
C ILE A 461 -0.31 -7.23 35.46
N PHE A 462 0.74 -6.43 35.43
CA PHE A 462 0.97 -5.36 36.39
C PHE A 462 0.90 -4.00 35.71
N CYS A 463 0.71 -2.96 36.50
CA CYS A 463 0.83 -1.58 36.05
C CYS A 463 1.51 -0.71 37.11
N ALA A 464 2.13 0.39 36.68
CA ALA A 464 2.71 1.39 37.55
C ALA A 464 2.72 2.76 36.85
N GLY A 465 3.03 3.84 37.58
CA GLY A 465 3.19 5.18 36.99
C GLY A 465 4.36 5.25 36.02
N ILE A 466 4.20 5.93 34.89
CA ILE A 466 5.28 6.17 33.90
C ILE A 466 6.47 6.88 34.56
N ASP A 467 6.18 7.83 35.45
CA ASP A 467 7.19 8.54 36.22
C ASP A 467 7.51 7.79 37.51
N MET A 468 8.79 7.71 37.82
CA MET A 468 9.24 7.17 39.10
C MET A 468 8.73 8.07 40.24
N PRO A 469 8.07 7.51 41.27
CA PRO A 469 7.67 8.31 42.42
C PRO A 469 8.88 8.97 43.10
N ALA A 470 8.68 10.18 43.63
CA ALA A 470 9.76 10.97 44.21
C ALA A 470 10.51 10.20 45.32
N GLY A 471 11.83 10.12 45.21
CA GLY A 471 12.70 9.44 46.17
C GLY A 471 12.66 7.90 46.11
N LYS A 472 11.99 7.32 45.11
CA LYS A 472 11.97 5.87 44.87
C LYS A 472 12.95 5.45 43.79
N THR A 473 13.23 4.16 43.76
CA THR A 473 14.01 3.45 42.73
C THR A 473 13.17 2.32 42.12
N ALA A 474 13.68 1.65 41.08
CA ALA A 474 13.02 0.50 40.47
C ALA A 474 12.69 -0.64 41.46
N GLU A 475 13.52 -0.80 42.49
CA GLU A 475 13.38 -1.81 43.55
C GLU A 475 12.44 -1.37 44.68
N THR A 476 12.29 -0.06 44.89
CA THR A 476 11.63 0.50 46.09
C THR A 476 10.33 1.24 45.80
N ARG A 477 9.97 1.39 44.52
CA ARG A 477 8.69 1.95 44.10
C ARG A 477 7.53 1.14 44.66
N ASP A 478 6.55 1.85 45.22
CA ASP A 478 5.40 1.29 45.94
C ASP A 478 4.07 1.52 45.20
N ASP A 479 4.14 2.04 43.97
CA ASP A 479 3.00 2.32 43.09
C ASP A 479 2.72 1.18 42.10
N VAL A 480 3.41 0.04 42.22
CA VAL A 480 3.18 -1.16 41.41
C VAL A 480 1.89 -1.84 41.86
N VAL A 481 0.97 -2.06 40.93
CA VAL A 481 -0.33 -2.69 41.18
C VAL A 481 -0.51 -3.89 40.26
N CYS A 482 -0.94 -5.02 40.82
CA CYS A 482 -1.40 -6.17 40.03
C CYS A 482 -2.72 -5.79 39.35
N PHE A 483 -2.67 -5.57 38.03
CA PHE A 483 -3.81 -5.20 37.21
C PHE A 483 -4.74 -6.40 36.98
N LEU A 484 -4.17 -7.55 36.63
CA LEU A 484 -4.91 -8.80 36.41
C LEU A 484 -4.05 -9.99 36.85
N ASP A 485 -4.68 -11.00 37.43
CA ASP A 485 -4.02 -12.22 37.91
C ASP A 485 -4.80 -13.46 37.47
N LYS A 486 -4.24 -14.63 37.79
CA LYS A 486 -4.80 -15.94 37.43
C LYS A 486 -4.88 -16.19 35.94
N LEU A 487 -3.96 -15.60 35.19
CA LEU A 487 -3.82 -15.83 33.75
C LEU A 487 -2.98 -17.09 33.51
N PRO A 488 -3.18 -17.79 32.37
CA PRO A 488 -2.34 -18.91 31.96
C PRO A 488 -0.85 -18.54 31.86
N GLU A 489 -0.42 -18.05 30.71
CA GLU A 489 0.94 -17.60 30.42
C GLU A 489 0.84 -16.39 29.50
N CYS A 490 0.56 -15.24 30.10
CA CYS A 490 0.35 -13.99 29.35
C CYS A 490 1.70 -13.49 28.81
N ILE A 491 1.74 -13.19 27.51
CA ILE A 491 2.95 -12.86 26.76
C ILE A 491 2.92 -11.40 26.36
N ASP A 492 2.43 -11.07 25.18
CA ASP A 492 2.47 -9.71 24.65
C ASP A 492 1.16 -8.98 24.92
N LEU A 493 1.23 -7.68 25.14
CA LEU A 493 0.06 -6.82 25.37
C LEU A 493 0.13 -5.50 24.59
N GLU A 494 -1.02 -4.88 24.40
CA GLU A 494 -1.21 -3.56 23.79
C GLU A 494 -2.37 -2.83 24.49
N VAL A 495 -2.34 -1.49 24.47
CA VAL A 495 -3.39 -0.65 25.08
C VAL A 495 -3.97 0.31 24.04
N ASP A 496 -5.31 0.33 23.97
CA ASP A 496 -6.07 1.36 23.29
C ASP A 496 -6.62 2.33 24.34
N GLU A 497 -5.94 3.46 24.50
CA GLU A 497 -6.32 4.49 25.48
C GLU A 497 -7.64 5.18 25.14
N GLU A 498 -8.03 5.22 23.87
CA GLU A 498 -9.24 5.92 23.44
C GLU A 498 -10.50 5.12 23.78
N SER A 499 -10.46 3.81 23.59
CA SER A 499 -11.54 2.93 24.03
C SER A 499 -11.42 2.47 25.49
N GLY A 500 -10.29 2.73 26.15
CA GLY A 500 -10.02 2.25 27.51
C GLY A 500 -9.92 0.72 27.56
N SER A 501 -9.22 0.11 26.59
CA SER A 501 -9.09 -1.34 26.48
C SER A 501 -7.63 -1.78 26.52
N ILE A 502 -7.38 -2.93 27.13
CA ILE A 502 -6.09 -3.64 27.07
C ILE A 502 -6.30 -4.99 26.41
N PHE A 503 -5.40 -5.35 25.50
CA PHE A 503 -5.41 -6.60 24.76
C PHE A 503 -4.14 -7.37 25.06
N TRP A 504 -4.21 -8.69 25.12
CA TRP A 504 -3.02 -9.52 25.29
C TRP A 504 -3.19 -10.92 24.71
N THR A 505 -2.05 -11.56 24.44
CA THR A 505 -1.97 -12.97 24.07
C THR A 505 -1.62 -13.84 25.27
N ASP A 506 -2.26 -15.00 25.38
CA ASP A 506 -1.99 -16.01 26.40
C ASP A 506 -1.60 -17.33 25.74
N ARG A 507 -0.52 -17.95 26.21
CA ARG A 507 -0.16 -19.34 25.85
C ARG A 507 -0.80 -20.34 26.82
N GLY A 508 -0.86 -21.60 26.40
CA GLY A 508 -1.36 -22.69 27.24
C GLY A 508 -2.35 -23.57 26.50
N GLU A 509 -3.29 -24.19 27.22
CA GLU A 509 -4.27 -25.12 26.64
C GLU A 509 -5.69 -24.59 26.75
N ILE A 510 -6.57 -25.17 25.95
CA ILE A 510 -8.01 -24.98 26.10
C ILE A 510 -8.48 -25.36 27.52
N PRO A 511 -9.44 -24.63 28.10
CA PRO A 511 -10.17 -23.54 27.47
C PRO A 511 -9.41 -22.20 27.44
N ASP A 512 -8.56 -21.89 28.42
CA ASP A 512 -8.19 -20.50 28.71
C ASP A 512 -6.88 -20.02 28.06
N GLY A 513 -5.99 -20.93 27.65
CA GLY A 513 -4.73 -20.63 26.97
C GLY A 513 -4.83 -20.71 25.44
N ASN A 514 -3.80 -20.20 24.76
CA ASN A 514 -3.76 -20.02 23.31
C ASN A 514 -4.89 -19.14 22.79
N THR A 515 -4.96 -17.95 23.40
CA THR A 515 -6.05 -16.98 23.28
C THR A 515 -5.56 -15.57 22.97
N LEU A 516 -6.44 -14.78 22.35
CA LEU A 516 -6.41 -13.33 22.37
C LEU A 516 -7.49 -12.85 23.34
N ASN A 517 -7.12 -11.96 24.24
CA ASN A 517 -7.96 -11.54 25.35
C ASN A 517 -8.10 -10.01 25.38
N LYS A 518 -9.16 -9.54 26.04
CA LYS A 518 -9.44 -8.11 26.21
C LYS A 518 -9.99 -7.83 27.60
N ALA A 519 -9.53 -6.76 28.23
CA ALA A 519 -10.11 -6.22 29.46
C ALA A 519 -10.31 -4.71 29.35
N ARG A 520 -11.13 -4.15 30.24
CA ARG A 520 -11.40 -2.72 30.31
C ARG A 520 -10.49 -2.05 31.34
N ILE A 521 -10.10 -0.83 31.03
CA ILE A 521 -9.34 0.05 31.90
C ILE A 521 -10.27 1.17 32.35
N ASP A 522 -10.33 1.41 33.65
CA ASP A 522 -10.98 2.59 34.21
C ASP A 522 -10.17 3.84 33.84
N SER A 523 -10.78 4.74 33.10
CA SER A 523 -10.10 5.93 32.55
C SER A 523 -9.65 6.94 33.60
N GLY A 524 -10.18 6.87 34.82
CA GLY A 524 -9.78 7.75 35.93
C GLY A 524 -8.56 7.25 36.69
N THR A 525 -8.38 5.93 36.79
CA THR A 525 -7.34 5.29 37.62
C THR A 525 -6.27 4.57 36.83
N GLY A 526 -6.56 4.18 35.58
CA GLY A 526 -5.73 3.28 34.78
C GLY A 526 -5.72 1.83 35.28
N LEU A 527 -6.63 1.47 36.20
CA LEU A 527 -6.74 0.11 36.76
C LEU A 527 -7.85 -0.68 36.08
N LEU A 528 -7.94 -1.97 36.41
CA LEU A 528 -8.96 -2.86 35.85
C LEU A 528 -10.37 -2.36 36.19
N ASP A 529 -11.19 -2.12 35.17
CA ASP A 529 -12.62 -1.86 35.35
C ASP A 529 -13.38 -3.19 35.36
N ALA A 530 -13.79 -3.63 36.56
CA ALA A 530 -14.59 -4.84 36.78
C ALA A 530 -16.10 -4.56 36.97
N SER A 531 -16.58 -3.36 36.62
CA SER A 531 -17.97 -2.94 36.90
C SER A 531 -19.04 -3.67 36.07
N GLN A 532 -18.66 -4.30 34.95
CA GLN A 532 -19.58 -4.84 33.94
C GLN A 532 -19.65 -6.37 33.88
N GLY A 533 -19.11 -7.10 34.87
CA GLY A 533 -19.17 -8.57 34.92
C GLY A 533 -17.78 -9.23 34.95
N ASP A 534 -17.52 -10.14 34.00
CA ASP A 534 -16.25 -10.88 33.92
C ASP A 534 -15.04 -9.94 33.88
N ARG A 535 -13.94 -10.35 34.53
CA ARG A 535 -12.72 -9.53 34.61
C ARG A 535 -12.07 -9.28 33.25
N PHE A 536 -12.34 -10.16 32.28
CA PHE A 536 -11.89 -10.03 30.90
C PHE A 536 -12.70 -10.93 29.97
N GLU A 537 -12.57 -10.70 28.68
CA GLU A 537 -13.20 -11.46 27.60
C GLU A 537 -12.12 -12.19 26.77
N ILE A 538 -12.41 -13.44 26.40
CA ILE A 538 -11.61 -14.20 25.43
C ILE A 538 -12.18 -13.96 24.04
N LEU A 539 -11.48 -13.16 23.23
CA LEU A 539 -11.90 -12.78 21.88
C LEU A 539 -11.68 -13.89 20.86
N VAL A 540 -10.53 -14.57 20.95
CA VAL A 540 -10.13 -15.63 20.02
C VAL A 540 -9.54 -16.80 20.80
N ARG A 541 -9.80 -18.02 20.32
CA ARG A 541 -9.23 -19.28 20.81
C ARG A 541 -8.49 -20.03 19.70
N HIS A 542 -7.86 -21.15 20.08
CA HIS A 542 -7.22 -22.10 19.18
C HIS A 542 -6.05 -21.50 18.40
N LEU A 543 -5.20 -20.74 19.07
CA LEU A 543 -3.88 -20.37 18.56
C LEU A 543 -2.87 -21.50 18.84
N ASN A 544 -1.70 -21.46 18.19
CA ASN A 544 -0.65 -22.45 18.41
C ASN A 544 0.59 -21.80 19.08
N GLU A 545 0.59 -21.74 20.41
CA GLU A 545 1.56 -20.96 21.20
C GLU A 545 1.44 -19.46 20.88
N ALA A 546 0.35 -18.84 21.31
CA ALA A 546 0.03 -17.44 21.02
C ALA A 546 1.17 -16.48 21.42
N ILE A 547 1.44 -15.49 20.56
CA ILE A 547 2.44 -14.44 20.77
C ILE A 547 2.18 -13.31 19.78
N GLY A 548 2.67 -12.10 20.05
CA GLY A 548 2.47 -10.96 19.19
C GLY A 548 1.04 -10.45 19.26
N VAL A 549 0.90 -9.16 19.57
CA VAL A 549 -0.34 -8.42 19.40
C VAL A 549 0.00 -7.01 18.97
N LYS A 550 -0.72 -6.50 17.98
CA LYS A 550 -0.61 -5.12 17.52
C LYS A 550 -1.96 -4.56 17.15
N LEU A 551 -2.26 -3.35 17.63
CA LEU A 551 -3.54 -2.68 17.38
C LEU A 551 -3.45 -1.75 16.17
N ASP A 552 -4.45 -1.83 15.30
CA ASP A 552 -4.73 -0.84 14.27
C ASP A 552 -6.02 -0.12 14.64
N CYS A 553 -5.93 0.82 15.58
CA CYS A 553 -7.08 1.58 16.07
C CYS A 553 -7.77 2.38 14.96
N GLU A 554 -7.03 2.84 13.94
CA GLU A 554 -7.58 3.59 12.80
C GLU A 554 -8.56 2.74 11.98
N ASN A 555 -8.22 1.47 11.74
CA ASN A 555 -9.08 0.55 10.97
C ASN A 555 -9.93 -0.38 11.86
N GLY A 556 -9.83 -0.28 13.19
CA GLY A 556 -10.57 -1.13 14.11
C GLY A 556 -10.17 -2.60 14.06
N HIS A 557 -8.87 -2.88 13.89
CA HIS A 557 -8.34 -4.23 13.79
C HIS A 557 -7.32 -4.58 14.87
N VAL A 558 -7.26 -5.87 15.21
CA VAL A 558 -6.21 -6.47 16.05
C VAL A 558 -5.44 -7.47 15.20
N TYR A 559 -4.13 -7.31 15.11
CA TYR A 559 -3.21 -8.25 14.50
C TYR A 559 -2.52 -9.07 15.59
N PHE A 560 -2.38 -10.37 15.40
CA PHE A 560 -1.78 -11.25 16.39
C PHE A 560 -1.17 -12.49 15.73
N GLY A 561 -0.17 -13.08 16.37
CA GLY A 561 0.60 -14.18 15.83
C GLY A 561 0.51 -15.46 16.66
N ASP A 562 1.20 -16.48 16.18
CA ASP A 562 1.50 -17.68 16.95
C ASP A 562 2.83 -18.30 16.48
N LEU A 563 3.49 -19.06 17.37
CA LEU A 563 4.77 -19.71 17.03
C LEU A 563 4.61 -20.85 16.01
N GLY A 564 3.38 -21.20 15.65
CA GLY A 564 3.06 -22.10 14.53
C GLY A 564 3.21 -21.46 13.16
N GLY A 565 3.82 -20.27 13.07
CA GLY A 565 4.16 -19.62 11.80
C GLY A 565 3.02 -18.79 11.21
N SER A 566 1.97 -18.47 11.98
CA SER A 566 0.79 -17.79 11.49
C SER A 566 0.65 -16.36 12.00
N ILE A 567 0.08 -15.48 11.15
CA ILE A 567 -0.41 -14.15 11.53
C ILE A 567 -1.89 -14.07 11.20
N TYR A 568 -2.66 -13.49 12.12
CA TYR A 568 -4.10 -13.32 12.00
C TYR A 568 -4.48 -11.86 12.17
N ARG A 569 -5.70 -11.55 11.71
CA ARG A 569 -6.39 -10.29 11.97
C ARG A 569 -7.82 -10.57 12.37
N CYS A 570 -8.36 -9.82 13.33
CA CYS A 570 -9.78 -9.76 13.63
C CYS A 570 -10.21 -8.31 13.89
N ASN A 571 -11.51 -8.08 14.04
CA ASN A 571 -12.04 -6.82 14.55
C ASN A 571 -11.71 -6.65 16.04
N MET A 572 -11.82 -5.43 16.58
CA MET A 572 -11.61 -5.13 18.02
C MET A 572 -12.53 -5.89 19.00
N ASP A 573 -13.55 -6.59 18.48
CA ASP A 573 -14.48 -7.44 19.22
C ASP A 573 -14.24 -8.95 18.98
N GLY A 574 -13.14 -9.32 18.31
CA GLY A 574 -12.78 -10.71 18.03
C GLY A 574 -13.47 -11.33 16.80
N LYS A 575 -14.46 -10.65 16.21
CA LYS A 575 -15.16 -11.17 15.02
C LYS A 575 -14.29 -11.07 13.76
N GLU A 576 -14.70 -11.82 12.75
CA GLU A 576 -14.02 -11.87 11.44
C GLU A 576 -12.53 -12.22 11.53
N LYS A 577 -12.17 -13.17 12.42
CA LYS A 577 -10.82 -13.75 12.44
C LYS A 577 -10.46 -14.29 11.04
N ARG A 578 -9.42 -13.74 10.44
CA ARG A 578 -8.80 -14.20 9.19
C ARG A 578 -7.34 -14.54 9.46
N LYS A 579 -6.87 -15.64 8.89
CA LYS A 579 -5.43 -15.93 8.80
C LYS A 579 -4.88 -15.19 7.58
N LEU A 580 -3.92 -14.30 7.79
CA LEU A 580 -3.30 -13.49 6.73
C LEU A 580 -2.03 -14.16 6.20
N PHE A 581 -1.24 -14.75 7.09
CA PHE A 581 0.02 -15.40 6.76
C PHE A 581 0.12 -16.76 7.47
N SER A 582 0.75 -17.74 6.81
CA SER A 582 1.06 -19.05 7.35
C SER A 582 2.28 -19.60 6.62
N ASP A 583 3.32 -19.97 7.36
CA ASP A 583 4.51 -20.60 6.81
C ASP A 583 5.04 -21.62 7.82
N ASP A 584 5.01 -22.91 7.45
CA ASP A 584 5.40 -24.01 8.33
C ASP A 584 6.91 -24.02 8.62
N ASP A 585 7.71 -23.32 7.80
CA ASP A 585 9.16 -23.17 7.96
C ASP A 585 9.54 -21.97 8.83
N ARG A 586 8.57 -21.33 9.50
CA ARG A 586 8.79 -20.12 10.33
C ARG A 586 8.11 -20.21 11.69
N ALA A 587 8.65 -19.46 12.65
CA ALA A 587 8.03 -19.27 13.96
C ALA A 587 7.84 -17.77 14.20
N ILE A 588 6.60 -17.29 14.07
CA ILE A 588 6.29 -15.86 14.11
C ILE A 588 6.13 -15.35 15.55
N SER A 589 6.67 -14.17 15.85
CA SER A 589 6.42 -13.44 17.10
C SER A 589 5.94 -12.01 16.89
N GLY A 590 6.79 -11.02 17.11
CA GLY A 590 6.45 -9.61 17.13
C GLY A 590 5.90 -9.14 15.79
N ILE A 591 4.91 -8.25 15.87
CA ILE A 591 4.22 -7.65 14.74
C ILE A 591 4.20 -6.14 14.93
N ALA A 592 4.57 -5.41 13.89
CA ALA A 592 4.42 -3.96 13.81
C ALA A 592 3.69 -3.56 12.52
N LEU A 593 3.07 -2.39 12.53
CA LEU A 593 2.33 -1.85 11.39
C LEU A 593 3.19 -0.81 10.68
N LEU A 594 3.41 -0.99 9.38
CA LEU A 594 4.10 -0.04 8.53
C LEU A 594 3.07 0.68 7.64
N ARG A 595 2.80 1.95 7.97
CA ARG A 595 1.94 2.83 7.17
C ARG A 595 2.74 3.48 6.04
N ALA A 596 2.05 3.73 4.92
CA ALA A 596 2.63 4.27 3.69
C ALA A 596 2.80 5.80 3.72
#